data_AF-A0A950CED5-F1
#
_entry.id   AF-A0A950CED5-F1
#
_cell.length_a   1.000
_cell.length_b   1.000
_cell.length_c   1.000
_cell.angle_alpha   90.00
_cell.angle_beta   90.00
_cell.angle_gamma   90.00
#
_symmetry.space_group_name_H-M   'P 1'
#
loop_
_entity.id
_entity.type
_entity.pdbx_description
1 polymer ?
#
loop_
_entity_poly.entity_id
_entity_poly.type
_entity_poly.pdbx_seq_one_letter_code
_entity_poly.pdbx_strand_id
1 'polypeptide(L)'
;MIEQAPHHMGRETPHRRFLRIGIDALVAALVLLNWVATQLVAAALSYPPFFMGRIVGRIYQPFAWWWWQHYWPHNSVQIGHSIIPLDRAWSLCDRIVFYPAFAIVIVFGIISGLLLKSRGPADLHGSASWGDATEAKKVGLLR
;
A
#
# COMPACT_ATOMS: atom_id res chain seq x y z
N MET A 1 -41.32 25.99 7.80
CA MET A 1 -39.98 26.36 7.30
C MET A 1 -39.01 25.51 8.12
N ILE A 2 -38.52 24.41 7.54
CA ILE A 2 -37.68 23.44 8.28
C ILE A 2 -36.24 23.91 8.11
N GLU A 3 -35.67 24.38 9.20
CA GLU A 3 -34.27 24.81 9.30
C GLU A 3 -33.40 23.56 9.19
N GLN A 4 -32.85 23.31 8.00
CA GLN A 4 -31.84 22.27 7.80
C GLN A 4 -30.58 22.71 8.54
N ALA A 5 -30.32 22.06 9.69
CA ALA A 5 -29.07 22.22 10.41
C ALA A 5 -27.90 22.01 9.44
N PRO A 6 -26.89 22.90 9.44
CA PRO A 6 -25.80 22.84 8.48
C PRO A 6 -25.12 21.48 8.61
N HIS A 7 -24.99 20.75 7.50
CA HIS A 7 -24.17 19.56 7.41
C HIS A 7 -22.75 19.94 7.84
N HIS A 8 -22.44 19.73 9.11
CA HIS A 8 -21.07 19.75 9.59
C HIS A 8 -20.35 18.66 8.80
N MET A 9 -19.53 19.08 7.84
CA MET A 9 -18.51 18.23 7.23
C MET A 9 -17.67 17.69 8.39
N GLY A 10 -17.98 16.46 8.80
CA GLY A 10 -17.44 15.85 10.01
C GLY A 10 -15.93 15.88 9.93
N ARG A 11 -15.28 16.52 10.90
CA ARG A 11 -13.83 16.46 11.07
C ARG A 11 -13.39 15.01 10.99
N GLU A 12 -12.43 14.70 10.11
CA GLU A 12 -11.86 13.36 10.03
C GLU A 12 -11.43 12.90 11.42
N THR A 13 -11.93 11.76 11.87
CA THR A 13 -11.48 11.18 13.13
C THR A 13 -10.00 10.83 13.01
N PRO A 14 -9.19 10.98 14.09
CA PRO A 14 -7.75 10.70 14.05
C PRO A 14 -7.43 9.29 13.54
N HIS A 15 -8.36 8.36 13.72
CA HIS A 15 -8.29 7.00 13.19
C HIS A 15 -8.43 6.93 11.66
N ARG A 16 -9.38 7.64 11.06
CA ARG A 16 -9.51 7.69 9.59
C ARG A 16 -8.25 8.30 8.96
N ARG A 17 -7.69 9.32 9.62
CA ARG A 17 -6.42 9.91 9.21
C ARG A 17 -5.25 8.93 9.32
N PHE A 18 -5.15 8.18 10.42
CA PHE A 18 -4.13 7.13 10.58
C PHE A 18 -4.24 6.05 9.51
N LEU A 19 -5.44 5.49 9.28
CA LEU A 19 -5.64 4.48 8.24
C LEU A 19 -5.30 5.03 6.85
N ARG A 20 -5.70 6.26 6.55
CA ARG A 20 -5.37 6.91 5.28
C ARG A 20 -3.86 7.03 5.09
N ILE A 21 -3.14 7.58 6.07
CA ILE A 21 -1.67 7.69 6.02
C ILE A 21 -1.03 6.30 5.89
N GLY A 22 -1.55 5.30 6.61
CA GLY A 22 -1.09 3.92 6.55
C GLY A 22 -1.27 3.29 5.17
N ILE A 23 -2.44 3.50 4.55
CA ILE A 23 -2.73 3.04 3.19
C ILE A 23 -1.84 3.76 2.18
N ASP A 24 -1.70 5.09 2.30
CA ASP A 24 -0.84 5.88 1.40
C ASP A 24 0.62 5.39 1.49
N ALA A 25 1.12 5.13 2.71
CA ALA A 25 2.45 4.57 2.93
C ALA A 25 2.59 3.15 2.39
N LEU A 26 1.56 2.30 2.56
CA LEU A 26 1.52 0.95 2.00
C LEU A 26 1.62 0.97 0.47
N VAL A 27 0.81 1.82 -0.17
CA VAL A 27 0.82 2.00 -1.63
C VAL A 27 2.20 2.48 -2.08
N ALA A 28 2.76 3.51 -1.43
CA ALA A 28 4.09 4.01 -1.76
C ALA A 28 5.17 2.92 -1.62
N ALA A 29 5.12 2.12 -0.57
CA ALA A 29 6.06 1.01 -0.36
C ALA A 29 5.95 -0.05 -1.47
N LEU A 30 4.74 -0.41 -1.90
CA LEU A 30 4.51 -1.38 -2.98
C LEU A 30 5.00 -0.85 -4.34
N VAL A 31 4.81 0.45 -4.61
CA VAL A 31 5.33 1.11 -5.81
C VAL A 31 6.86 1.10 -5.79
N LEU A 32 7.48 1.47 -4.67
CA LEU A 32 8.94 1.45 -4.50
C LEU A 32 9.52 0.05 -4.66
N LEU A 33 8.86 -0.97 -4.11
CA LEU A 33 9.29 -2.36 -4.23
C LEU A 33 9.31 -2.82 -5.69
N ASN A 34 8.25 -2.50 -6.44
CA ASN A 34 8.19 -2.77 -7.88
C ASN A 34 9.23 -1.97 -8.66
N TRP A 35 9.52 -0.75 -8.23
CA TRP A 35 10.55 0.07 -8.86
C TRP A 35 11.94 -0.52 -8.66
N VAL A 36 12.27 -0.95 -7.43
CA VAL A 36 13.53 -1.62 -7.09
C VAL A 36 13.69 -2.90 -7.91
N ALA A 37 12.67 -3.76 -7.97
CA ALA A 37 12.71 -4.97 -8.79
C ALA A 37 12.99 -4.64 -10.28
N THR A 38 12.32 -3.62 -10.81
CA THR A 38 12.55 -3.14 -12.18
C THR A 38 13.99 -2.70 -12.40
N GLN A 39 14.55 -1.87 -11.51
CA GLN A 39 15.92 -1.39 -11.66
C GLN A 39 16.95 -2.51 -11.51
N LEU A 40 16.74 -3.46 -10.61
CA LEU A 40 17.66 -4.58 -10.39
C LEU A 40 17.73 -5.50 -11.60
N VAL A 41 16.60 -5.84 -12.20
CA VAL A 41 16.59 -6.64 -13.43
C VAL A 41 17.19 -5.87 -14.60
N ALA A 42 16.87 -4.57 -14.74
CA ALA A 42 17.48 -3.74 -15.77
C ALA A 42 19.00 -3.66 -15.60
N ALA A 43 19.49 -3.52 -14.37
CA ALA A 43 20.92 -3.51 -14.07
C ALA A 43 21.59 -4.85 -14.37
N ALA A 44 20.97 -5.97 -13.98
CA ALA A 44 21.47 -7.32 -14.24
C ALA A 44 21.61 -7.60 -15.75
N LEU A 45 20.73 -7.03 -16.56
CA LEU A 45 20.73 -7.16 -18.02
C LEU A 45 21.49 -6.02 -18.73
N SER A 46 22.23 -5.18 -17.99
CA SER A 46 23.01 -4.06 -18.52
C SER A 46 22.19 -3.00 -19.28
N TYR A 47 20.97 -2.74 -18.81
CA TYR A 47 20.05 -1.70 -19.32
C TYR A 47 19.81 -1.78 -20.83
N PRO A 48 19.28 -2.92 -21.32
CA PRO A 48 19.14 -3.16 -22.75
C PRO A 48 18.21 -2.11 -23.38
N PRO A 49 18.52 -1.63 -24.60
CA PRO A 49 17.78 -0.55 -25.24
C PRO A 49 16.35 -0.96 -25.66
N PHE A 50 16.08 -2.25 -25.82
CA PHE A 50 14.76 -2.76 -26.22
C PHE A 50 13.76 -2.88 -25.07
N PHE A 51 14.19 -2.71 -23.81
CA PHE A 51 13.24 -2.63 -22.70
C PHE A 51 12.51 -1.29 -22.71
N MET A 52 11.19 -1.39 -22.79
CA MET A 52 10.27 -0.25 -22.74
C MET A 52 10.11 0.28 -21.31
N GLY A 53 9.59 1.50 -21.17
CA GLY A 53 9.30 2.11 -19.87
C GLY A 53 10.49 2.86 -19.25
N ARG A 54 11.46 3.30 -20.05
CA ARG A 54 12.56 4.15 -19.58
C ARG A 54 12.07 5.58 -19.38
N ILE A 55 12.27 6.16 -18.19
CA ILE A 55 11.96 7.57 -17.89
C ILE A 55 13.10 8.45 -18.39
N VAL A 56 14.31 8.20 -17.89
CA VAL A 56 15.50 8.99 -18.22
C VAL A 56 16.76 8.15 -18.01
N GLY A 57 17.69 8.18 -18.96
CA GLY A 57 18.97 7.48 -18.86
C GLY A 57 18.81 5.98 -18.56
N ARG A 58 19.25 5.55 -17.36
CA ARG A 58 19.13 4.15 -16.88
C ARG A 58 17.95 3.93 -15.92
N ILE A 59 17.07 4.92 -15.76
CA ILE A 59 15.95 4.87 -14.84
C ILE A 59 14.70 4.42 -15.59
N TYR A 60 14.16 3.27 -15.18
CA TYR A 60 12.88 2.74 -15.65
C TYR A 60 11.69 3.15 -14.77
N GLN A 61 10.49 3.11 -15.32
CA GLN A 61 9.23 3.32 -14.60
C GLN A 61 8.99 2.19 -13.60
N PRO A 62 8.32 2.46 -12.46
CA PRO A 62 7.83 1.39 -11.60
C PRO A 62 6.92 0.46 -12.41
N PHE A 63 6.94 -0.84 -12.09
CA PHE A 63 6.16 -1.89 -12.77
C PHE A 63 6.53 -2.20 -14.22
N ALA A 64 7.56 -1.58 -14.81
CA ALA A 64 7.94 -1.88 -16.20
C ALA A 64 8.30 -3.36 -16.40
N TRP A 65 8.78 -4.05 -15.35
CA TRP A 65 9.10 -5.48 -15.41
C TRP A 65 7.88 -6.37 -15.70
N TRP A 66 6.66 -5.97 -15.30
CA TRP A 66 5.42 -6.68 -15.65
C TRP A 66 5.18 -6.62 -17.15
N TRP A 67 5.41 -5.46 -17.76
CA TRP A 67 5.29 -5.28 -19.20
C TRP A 67 6.31 -6.14 -19.95
N TRP A 68 7.55 -6.21 -19.45
CA TRP A 68 8.58 -7.05 -20.07
C TRP A 68 8.21 -8.53 -19.99
N GLN A 69 7.76 -9.01 -18.83
CA GLN A 69 7.33 -10.39 -18.68
C GLN A 69 6.16 -10.73 -19.60
N HIS A 70 5.18 -9.82 -19.73
CA HIS A 70 4.05 -10.00 -20.64
C HIS A 70 4.47 -10.02 -22.12
N TYR A 71 5.42 -9.17 -22.50
CA TYR A 71 5.91 -9.07 -23.88
C TYR A 71 6.82 -10.26 -24.26
N TRP A 72 7.51 -10.87 -23.30
CA TRP A 72 8.36 -12.05 -23.49
C TRP A 72 7.90 -13.27 -22.66
N PRO A 73 6.74 -13.88 -22.98
CA PRO A 73 6.19 -14.99 -22.20
C PRO A 73 7.01 -16.29 -22.32
N HIS A 74 7.86 -16.39 -23.35
CA HIS A 74 8.75 -17.53 -23.58
C HIS A 74 10.06 -17.43 -22.76
N ASN A 75 10.15 -16.49 -21.83
CA ASN A 75 11.27 -16.28 -20.92
C ASN A 75 12.65 -16.29 -21.60
N SER A 76 12.71 -15.81 -22.84
CA SER A 76 13.95 -15.72 -23.60
C SER A 76 13.89 -14.59 -24.60
N VAL A 77 15.03 -13.93 -24.80
CA VAL A 77 15.21 -12.93 -25.86
C VAL A 77 16.39 -13.35 -26.71
N GLN A 78 16.19 -13.39 -28.03
CA GLN A 78 17.29 -13.55 -28.98
C GLN A 78 17.83 -12.17 -29.36
N ILE A 79 19.11 -11.94 -29.07
CA ILE A 79 19.84 -10.74 -29.48
C ILE A 79 20.96 -11.19 -30.40
N GLY A 80 20.78 -11.01 -31.71
CA GLY A 80 21.70 -11.55 -32.71
C GLY A 80 21.76 -13.09 -32.64
N HIS A 81 22.94 -13.63 -32.30
CA HIS A 81 23.18 -15.07 -32.16
C HIS A 81 23.12 -15.59 -30.72
N SER A 82 22.86 -14.72 -29.73
CA SER A 82 22.79 -15.10 -28.32
C SER A 82 21.36 -15.16 -27.83
N ILE A 83 21.02 -16.26 -27.15
CA ILE A 83 19.74 -16.43 -26.46
C ILE A 83 19.97 -16.11 -24.99
N ILE A 84 19.30 -15.08 -24.47
CA ILE A 84 19.36 -14.72 -23.06
C ILE A 84 18.13 -15.32 -22.37
N PRO A 85 18.30 -16.27 -21.43
CA PRO A 85 17.20 -16.75 -20.61
C PRO A 85 16.81 -15.69 -19.58
N LEU A 86 15.50 -15.42 -19.46
CA LEU A 86 14.90 -14.44 -18.56
C LEU A 86 14.20 -15.10 -17.35
N ASP A 87 14.15 -16.43 -17.31
CA ASP A 87 13.53 -17.23 -16.25
C ASP A 87 14.01 -16.82 -14.84
N ARG A 88 15.32 -16.66 -14.67
CA ARG A 88 15.93 -16.23 -13.41
C ARG A 88 15.59 -14.78 -13.08
N ALA A 89 15.52 -13.91 -14.08
CA ALA A 89 15.18 -12.50 -13.88
C ALA A 89 13.75 -12.35 -13.37
N TRP A 90 12.79 -13.09 -13.95
CA TRP A 90 11.40 -13.08 -13.50
C TRP A 90 11.22 -13.71 -12.14
N SER A 91 11.85 -14.86 -11.88
CA SER A 91 11.82 -15.45 -10.54
C SER A 91 12.39 -14.51 -9.47
N LEU A 92 13.43 -13.75 -9.81
CA LEU A 92 14.01 -12.76 -8.91
C LEU A 92 13.07 -11.58 -8.69
N CYS A 93 12.42 -11.04 -9.72
CA CYS A 93 11.35 -10.05 -9.57
C CYS A 93 10.24 -10.53 -8.65
N ASP A 94 9.74 -11.74 -8.88
CA ASP A 94 8.66 -12.33 -8.09
C ASP A 94 9.05 -12.42 -6.62
N ARG A 95 10.27 -12.86 -6.32
CA ARG A 95 10.77 -12.97 -4.94
C ARG A 95 10.94 -11.61 -4.27
N ILE A 96 11.40 -10.60 -5.01
CA ILE A 96 11.60 -9.25 -4.49
C ILE A 96 10.27 -8.52 -4.29
N VAL A 97 9.26 -8.80 -5.11
CA VAL A 97 7.98 -8.11 -5.04
C VAL A 97 6.99 -8.86 -4.14
N PHE A 98 6.72 -10.15 -4.40
CA PHE A 98 5.62 -10.85 -3.72
C PHE A 98 5.91 -11.13 -2.25
N TYR A 99 7.09 -11.65 -1.88
CA TYR A 99 7.35 -11.97 -0.47
C TYR A 99 7.33 -10.72 0.42
N PRO A 100 8.01 -9.61 0.08
CA PRO A 100 7.97 -8.42 0.91
C PRO A 100 6.61 -7.73 0.85
N ALA A 101 5.93 -7.68 -0.30
CA ALA A 101 4.58 -7.13 -0.38
C ALA A 101 3.61 -7.88 0.55
N PHE A 102 3.64 -9.21 0.53
CA PHE A 102 2.80 -10.03 1.39
C PHE A 102 3.12 -9.80 2.87
N ALA A 103 4.41 -9.73 3.23
CA ALA A 103 4.83 -9.42 4.59
C ALA A 103 4.34 -8.04 5.06
N ILE A 104 4.48 -7.00 4.21
CA ILE A 104 4.05 -5.63 4.54
C ILE A 104 2.53 -5.58 4.73
N VAL A 105 1.76 -6.24 3.86
CA VAL A 105 0.29 -6.28 3.97
C VAL A 105 -0.15 -6.99 5.26
N ILE A 106 0.48 -8.12 5.61
CA ILE A 106 0.18 -8.83 6.86
C ILE A 106 0.51 -7.96 8.07
N VAL A 107 1.70 -7.37 8.12
CA VAL A 107 2.13 -6.53 9.24
C VAL A 107 1.19 -5.33 9.39
N PHE A 108 0.86 -4.66 8.28
CA PHE A 108 -0.09 -3.56 8.29
C PHE A 108 -1.48 -3.98 8.77
N GLY A 109 -1.97 -5.15 8.33
CA GLY A 109 -3.24 -5.72 8.78
C GLY A 109 -3.26 -6.06 10.27
N ILE A 110 -2.18 -6.63 10.79
CA ILE A 110 -2.03 -6.94 12.22
C ILE A 110 -2.02 -5.64 13.04
N ILE A 111 -1.18 -4.67 12.67
CA ILE A 111 -1.09 -3.38 13.37
C ILE A 111 -2.45 -2.68 13.37
N SER A 112 -3.11 -2.61 12.21
CA SER A 112 -4.43 -2.00 12.08
C SER A 112 -5.47 -2.74 12.91
N GLY A 113 -5.46 -4.08 12.90
CA GLY A 113 -6.35 -4.92 13.70
C GLY A 113 -6.16 -4.78 15.21
N LEU A 114 -4.91 -4.69 15.68
CA LEU A 114 -4.60 -4.46 17.10
C LEU A 114 -5.03 -3.07 17.56
N LEU A 115 -4.78 -2.04 16.73
CA LEU A 115 -5.23 -0.67 17.02
C LEU A 115 -6.75 -0.57 17.03
N LEU A 116 -7.44 -1.28 16.13
CA LEU A 116 -8.90 -1.38 16.10
C LEU A 116 -9.46 -2.14 17.30
N LYS A 117 -8.85 -3.27 17.70
CA LYS A 117 -9.27 -4.11 18.84
C LYS A 117 -9.06 -3.42 20.19
N SER A 118 -8.12 -2.48 20.30
CA SER A 118 -7.94 -1.66 21.51
C SER A 118 -9.17 -0.79 21.85
N ARG A 119 -10.07 -0.59 20.87
CA ARG A 119 -11.44 -0.17 21.16
C ARG A 119 -12.16 -1.39 21.73
N GLY A 120 -12.25 -1.42 23.07
CA GLY A 120 -13.18 -2.30 23.77
C GLY A 120 -14.56 -2.27 23.10
N PRO A 121 -15.36 -3.34 23.26
CA PRO A 121 -16.56 -3.57 22.48
C PRO A 121 -17.34 -2.27 22.33
N ALA A 122 -17.45 -1.79 21.08
CA ALA A 122 -18.39 -0.73 20.78
C ALA A 122 -19.73 -1.20 21.35
N ASP A 123 -20.29 -0.43 22.27
CA ASP A 123 -21.57 -0.70 22.91
C ASP A 123 -22.54 -1.26 21.87
N LEU A 124 -22.77 -2.58 21.93
CA LEU A 124 -23.75 -3.28 21.09
C LEU A 124 -25.18 -2.85 21.44
N HIS A 125 -25.34 -2.03 22.47
CA HIS A 125 -26.57 -1.36 22.85
C HIS A 125 -26.34 0.15 22.75
N GLY A 126 -26.89 0.77 21.72
CA GLY A 126 -26.81 2.21 21.46
C GLY A 126 -27.52 3.07 22.52
N SER A 127 -27.05 3.06 23.76
CA SER A 127 -27.68 3.77 24.88
C SER A 127 -26.72 4.50 25.83
N ALA A 128 -25.40 4.47 25.62
CA ALA A 128 -24.45 5.04 26.59
C ALA A 128 -23.54 6.17 26.07
N SER A 129 -23.85 6.81 24.94
CA SER A 129 -23.11 8.01 24.50
C SER A 129 -23.61 9.33 25.10
N TRP A 130 -24.56 9.29 26.05
CA TRP A 130 -25.27 10.48 26.56
C TRP A 130 -24.81 10.96 27.94
N GLY A 131 -23.56 10.70 28.29
CA GLY A 131 -23.01 11.22 29.54
C GLY A 131 -21.51 11.18 29.50
N ASP A 132 -20.92 12.17 28.83
CA ASP A 132 -19.50 12.43 29.03
C ASP A 132 -19.28 12.62 30.55
N ALA A 133 -18.29 11.95 31.15
CA ALA A 133 -18.06 12.04 32.60
C ALA A 133 -17.84 13.50 33.05
N THR A 134 -17.40 14.33 32.11
CA THR A 134 -17.30 15.79 32.19
C THR A 134 -18.65 16.50 32.33
N GLU A 135 -19.71 16.01 31.66
CA GLU A 135 -21.08 16.50 31.84
C GLU A 135 -21.68 16.02 33.17
N ALA A 136 -21.49 14.75 33.54
CA ALA A 136 -21.95 14.22 34.83
C ALA A 136 -21.36 14.98 36.04
N LYS A 137 -20.11 15.45 35.94
CA LYS A 137 -19.49 16.32 36.94
C LYS A 137 -20.03 17.74 36.92
N LYS A 138 -20.41 18.28 35.75
CA LYS A 138 -21.05 19.60 35.61
C LYS A 138 -22.47 19.64 36.17
N VAL A 139 -23.24 18.55 36.05
CA VAL A 139 -24.58 18.44 36.69
C VAL A 139 -24.52 17.92 38.13
N GLY A 140 -23.33 17.76 38.72
CA GLY A 140 -23.16 17.43 40.15
C GLY A 140 -23.56 16.00 40.52
N LEU A 141 -23.68 15.10 39.55
CA LEU A 141 -24.00 13.68 39.76
C LEU A 141 -22.79 12.87 40.24
N LEU A 142 -21.58 13.36 39.97
CA LEU A 142 -20.33 12.80 40.46
C LEU A 142 -19.55 13.89 41.19
N ARG A 143 -19.19 13.63 42.45
CA ARG A 143 -18.44 14.55 43.31
C ARG A 143 -16.94 14.41 43.06
#